data_AF-A0A7Y0PXH8-F1
#
_entry.id   AF-A0A7Y0PXH8-F1
#
_cell.length_a   1.000
_cell.length_b   1.000
_cell.length_c   1.000
_cell.angle_alpha   90.00
_cell.angle_beta   90.00
_cell.angle_gamma   90.00
#
_symmetry.space_group_name_H-M   'P 1'
#
loop_
_entity.id
_entity.type
_entity.pdbx_description
1 polymer ?
#
loop_
_entity_poly.entity_id
_entity_poly.type
_entity_poly.pdbx_seq_one_letter_code
_entity_poly.pdbx_strand_id
1 'polypeptide(L)'
;MLVGKELLDKARSLSNRPEDEIARGCGYVGPSGRVLRKSFYRALVEAKGYKLPSSSGGPAASRGRQAEFRTRVHGNGNLLIGHAYTRRLGLEPGQEFRIEIHRESGAIWLLPLENEGDKK
;
A
#
# COMPACT_ATOMS: atom_id res chain seq x y z
N MET A 1 4.84 19.18 3.59
CA MET A 1 5.40 18.70 4.88
C MET A 1 6.50 19.66 5.27
N LEU A 2 6.50 20.19 6.49
CA LEU A 2 7.56 21.07 7.00
C LEU A 2 8.78 20.24 7.43
N VAL A 3 9.99 20.78 7.29
CA VAL A 3 11.24 20.12 7.70
C VAL A 3 12.16 21.09 8.44
N GLY A 4 13.16 20.56 9.15
CA GLY A 4 14.18 21.39 9.81
C GLY A 4 13.61 22.37 10.83
N LYS A 5 14.09 23.62 10.81
CA LYS A 5 13.74 24.64 11.79
C LYS A 5 12.25 25.01 11.76
N GLU A 6 11.66 25.09 10.57
CA GLU A 6 10.23 25.42 10.40
C GLU A 6 9.32 24.35 11.01
N LEU A 7 9.72 23.08 10.91
CA LEU A 7 9.02 21.98 11.58
C LEU A 7 9.06 22.13 13.11
N LEU A 8 10.23 22.45 13.67
CA LEU A 8 10.39 22.62 15.12
C LEU A 8 9.58 23.80 15.66
N ASP A 9 9.56 24.91 14.94
CA ASP A 9 8.85 26.11 15.36
C ASP A 9 7.33 25.91 15.27
N LYS A 10 6.85 25.27 14.20
CA LYS A 10 5.43 24.91 14.07
C LYS A 10 5.01 23.85 15.08
N ALA A 11 5.80 22.80 15.29
CA ALA A 11 5.51 21.76 16.28
C ALA A 11 5.47 22.33 17.70
N ARG A 12 6.34 23.29 18.02
CA ARG A 12 6.31 24.03 19.29
C ARG A 12 5.06 24.88 19.43
N SER A 13 4.63 25.57 18.38
CA SER A 13 3.39 26.37 18.42
C SER A 13 2.12 25.53 18.63
N LEU A 14 2.17 24.24 18.31
CA LEU A 14 1.05 23.29 18.40
C LEU A 14 1.21 22.29 19.55
N SER A 15 2.17 22.48 20.45
CA SER A 15 2.50 21.49 21.50
C SER A 15 1.38 21.27 22.53
N ASN A 16 0.33 22.08 22.51
CA ASN A 16 -0.88 21.94 23.31
C ASN A 16 -1.92 21.00 22.70
N ARG A 17 -1.67 20.44 21.51
CA ARG A 17 -2.57 19.56 20.77
C ARG A 17 -2.07 18.10 20.77
N PRO A 18 -2.94 17.13 20.50
CA PRO A 18 -2.51 15.74 20.33
C PRO A 18 -1.53 15.61 19.14
N GLU A 19 -0.61 14.64 19.24
CA GLU A 19 0.47 14.44 18.26
C GLU A 19 -0.03 14.31 16.81
N ASP A 20 -1.20 13.72 16.61
CA ASP A 20 -1.84 13.60 15.30
C ASP A 20 -2.21 14.94 14.69
N GLU A 21 -2.71 15.87 15.49
CA GLU A 21 -3.05 17.22 15.03
C GLU A 21 -1.80 18.05 14.77
N ILE A 22 -0.75 17.87 15.57
CA ILE A 22 0.56 18.48 15.34
C ILE A 22 1.12 18.00 14.01
N ALA A 23 1.13 16.69 13.78
CA ALA A 23 1.61 16.08 12.54
C ALA A 23 0.80 16.56 11.33
N ARG A 24 -0.54 16.64 11.44
CA ARG A 24 -1.42 17.23 10.41
C ARG A 24 -1.08 18.70 10.15
N GLY A 25 -0.92 19.50 11.20
CA GLY A 25 -0.57 20.92 11.12
C GLY A 25 0.83 21.19 10.55
N CYS A 26 1.72 20.21 10.62
CA CYS A 26 3.05 20.22 9.97
C CYS A 26 3.03 19.61 8.56
N GLY A 27 1.86 19.17 8.08
CA GLY A 27 1.65 18.66 6.72
C GLY A 27 1.94 17.17 6.52
N TYR A 28 2.07 16.38 7.59
CA TYR A 28 2.34 14.93 7.55
C TYR A 28 1.05 14.12 7.42
N VAL A 29 0.36 14.31 6.29
CA VAL A 29 -0.89 13.62 5.96
C VAL A 29 -0.78 13.02 4.57
N GLY A 30 -1.15 11.75 4.43
CA GLY A 30 -1.21 11.06 3.14
C GLY A 30 -2.49 11.38 2.36
N PRO A 31 -2.56 11.01 1.07
CA PRO A 31 -3.73 11.28 0.21
C PRO A 31 -5.06 10.73 0.75
N SER A 32 -5.02 9.66 1.55
CA SER A 32 -6.20 9.06 2.20
C SER A 32 -6.58 9.71 3.53
N GLY A 33 -5.99 10.85 3.89
CA GLY A 33 -6.22 11.53 5.18
C GLY A 33 -5.51 10.87 6.38
N ARG A 34 -4.73 9.81 6.13
CA ARG A 34 -3.94 9.11 7.17
C ARG A 34 -2.74 9.93 7.60
N VAL A 35 -2.52 10.02 8.92
CA VAL A 35 -1.35 10.71 9.49
C VAL A 35 -0.09 9.89 9.29
N LEU A 36 0.97 10.52 8.77
CA LEU A 36 2.26 9.90 8.51
C LEU A 36 3.19 10.04 9.74
N ARG A 37 2.79 9.44 10.88
CA ARG A 37 3.52 9.56 12.17
C ARG A 37 5.01 9.21 12.07
N LYS A 38 5.34 8.10 11.39
CA LYS A 38 6.72 7.65 11.22
C LYS A 38 7.58 8.71 10.50
N SER A 39 7.04 9.34 9.46
CA SER A 39 7.72 10.39 8.72
C SER A 39 7.84 11.68 9.54
N PHE A 40 6.82 12.02 10.33
CA PHE A 40 6.81 13.17 11.23
C PHE A 40 7.90 13.06 12.31
N TYR A 41 7.95 11.94 13.04
CA TYR A 41 8.98 11.74 14.07
C TYR A 41 10.39 11.70 13.49
N ARG A 42 10.56 11.07 12.32
CA ARG A 42 11.86 11.05 11.63
C ARG A 42 12.34 12.49 11.36
N ALA A 43 11.47 13.33 10.82
CA ALA A 43 11.82 14.70 10.52
C ALA A 43 12.06 15.56 11.77
N LEU A 44 11.36 15.29 12.88
CA LEU A 44 11.66 15.94 14.18
C LEU A 44 13.05 15.56 14.70
N VAL A 45 13.42 14.29 14.56
CA VAL A 45 14.73 13.77 14.99
C VAL A 45 15.84 14.35 14.11
N GLU A 46 15.64 14.38 12.79
CA GLU A 46 16.58 15.03 11.84
C GLU A 46 16.70 16.53 12.12
N ALA A 47 15.58 17.24 12.39
CA ALA A 47 15.58 18.66 12.69
C ALA A 47 16.31 19.01 14.01
N LYS A 48 16.32 18.08 14.98
CA LYS A 48 17.10 18.19 16.22
C LYS A 48 18.59 17.89 16.03
N GLY A 49 19.02 17.52 14.82
CA GLY A 49 20.43 17.28 14.50
C GLY A 49 20.89 15.83 14.69
N TYR A 50 19.98 14.89 14.95
CA TYR A 50 20.34 13.48 15.04
C TYR A 50 20.48 12.89 13.63
N LYS A 51 21.63 12.26 13.37
CA LYS A 51 21.86 11.51 12.13
C LYS A 51 21.11 10.19 12.19
N LEU A 52 19.93 10.14 11.59
CA LEU A 52 19.23 8.88 11.35
C LEU A 52 19.96 8.13 10.22
N PRO A 53 20.14 6.80 10.34
CA PRO A 53 20.68 6.02 9.24
C PRO A 53 19.79 6.25 8.02
N SER A 54 20.41 6.67 6.92
CA SER A 54 19.74 6.94 5.66
C SER A 54 19.16 5.64 5.12
N SER A 55 17.95 5.30 5.56
CA SER A 55 17.06 4.52 4.72
C SER A 55 16.75 5.43 3.55
N SER A 56 17.40 5.16 2.42
CA SER A 56 17.16 5.68 1.09
C SER A 56 15.71 5.41 0.68
N GLY A 57 14.80 6.14 1.29
CA GLY A 57 13.41 6.23 0.92
C GLY A 57 13.21 7.53 0.19
N GLY A 58 13.62 7.57 -1.08
CA GLY A 58 12.96 8.47 -2.03
C GLY A 58 11.44 8.23 -2.00
N PRO A 59 10.62 9.03 -2.72
CA PRO A 59 9.21 8.71 -2.87
C PRO A 59 9.15 7.23 -3.21
N ALA A 60 8.41 6.46 -2.41
CA ALA A 60 8.17 5.06 -2.66
C ALA A 60 7.37 4.99 -3.96
N ALA A 61 8.04 5.21 -5.10
CA ALA A 61 7.80 4.50 -6.31
C ALA A 61 7.75 3.06 -5.84
N SER A 62 6.54 2.56 -5.60
CA SER A 62 5.86 1.62 -6.48
C SER A 62 6.78 0.74 -7.34
N ARG A 63 8.01 0.43 -6.92
CA ARG A 63 8.65 -0.84 -7.19
C ARG A 63 7.99 -1.83 -6.25
N GLY A 64 6.67 -1.98 -6.46
CA GLY A 64 6.01 -3.22 -6.13
C GLY A 64 6.84 -4.33 -6.72
N ARG A 65 6.95 -5.42 -5.98
CA ARG A 65 7.59 -6.66 -6.44
C ARG A 65 7.19 -6.86 -7.90
N GLN A 66 8.18 -6.98 -8.78
CA GLN A 66 7.86 -7.30 -10.17
C GLN A 66 7.08 -8.62 -10.17
N ALA A 67 6.09 -8.72 -11.07
CA ALA A 67 5.31 -9.93 -11.22
C ALA A 67 6.24 -11.04 -11.75
N GLU A 68 6.81 -11.83 -10.86
CA GLU A 68 7.66 -12.99 -11.21
C GLU A 68 6.84 -14.16 -11.78
N PHE A 69 5.54 -13.98 -12.05
CA PHE A 69 4.59 -15.06 -12.39
C PHE A 69 4.59 -16.21 -11.38
N ARG A 70 4.96 -15.91 -10.14
CA ARG A 70 5.02 -16.86 -9.03
C ARG A 70 4.24 -16.30 -7.85
N THR A 71 3.45 -17.15 -7.23
CA THR A 71 2.78 -16.91 -5.94
C THR A 71 3.02 -18.12 -5.05
N ARG A 72 2.98 -17.94 -3.73
CA ARG A 72 3.11 -19.03 -2.76
C ARG A 72 1.81 -19.15 -1.99
N VAL A 73 1.46 -20.37 -1.58
CA VAL A 73 0.39 -20.58 -0.60
C VAL A 73 0.79 -19.87 0.69
N HIS A 74 -0.09 -19.00 1.19
CA HIS A 74 0.14 -18.27 2.41
C HIS A 74 0.04 -19.23 3.63
N GLY A 75 0.54 -18.82 4.79
CA GLY A 75 0.49 -19.66 6.00
C GLY A 75 -0.92 -20.05 6.45
N ASN A 76 -1.95 -19.36 5.96
CA ASN A 76 -3.36 -19.69 6.18
C ASN A 76 -3.97 -20.63 5.13
N GLY A 77 -3.17 -21.14 4.19
CA GLY A 77 -3.63 -22.05 3.13
C GLY A 77 -4.21 -21.37 1.88
N ASN A 78 -4.35 -20.05 1.87
CA ASN A 78 -4.91 -19.34 0.72
C ASN A 78 -3.85 -19.07 -0.36
N LEU A 79 -4.27 -19.17 -1.62
CA LEU A 79 -3.49 -18.73 -2.78
C LEU A 79 -4.08 -17.41 -3.29
N LEU A 80 -3.25 -16.36 -3.39
CA LEU A 80 -3.69 -15.05 -3.85
C LEU A 80 -3.14 -14.73 -5.24
N ILE A 81 -4.02 -14.27 -6.13
CA ILE A 81 -3.67 -13.73 -7.43
C ILE A 81 -3.58 -12.20 -7.30
N GLY A 82 -2.38 -11.67 -7.49
CA GLY A 82 -2.14 -10.22 -7.39
C GLY A 82 -2.79 -9.42 -8.52
N HIS A 83 -3.10 -8.15 -8.24
CA HIS A 83 -3.77 -7.24 -9.18
C HIS A 83 -3.00 -7.04 -10.51
N ALA A 84 -1.68 -7.24 -10.53
CA ALA A 84 -0.90 -7.17 -11.77
C ALA A 84 -1.34 -8.23 -12.81
N TYR A 85 -1.74 -9.41 -12.36
CA TYR A 85 -2.19 -10.50 -13.24
C TYR A 85 -3.64 -10.29 -13.68
N THR A 86 -4.52 -9.94 -12.74
CA THR A 86 -5.94 -9.70 -13.06
C THR A 86 -6.11 -8.52 -13.99
N ARG A 87 -5.33 -7.44 -13.83
CA ARG A 87 -5.30 -6.31 -14.78
C ARG A 87 -4.79 -6.72 -16.16
N ARG A 88 -3.78 -7.59 -16.24
CA ARG A 88 -3.25 -8.09 -17.54
C ARG A 88 -4.27 -8.97 -18.27
N LEU A 89 -5.12 -9.67 -17.51
CA LEU A 89 -6.27 -10.41 -18.02
C LEU A 89 -7.49 -9.52 -18.33
N GLY A 90 -7.44 -8.22 -17.99
CA GLY A 90 -8.56 -7.31 -18.19
C GLY A 90 -9.76 -7.58 -17.26
N LEU A 91 -9.51 -8.15 -16.08
CA LEU A 91 -10.60 -8.51 -15.18
C LEU A 91 -11.19 -7.29 -14.48
N GLU A 92 -12.51 -7.27 -14.38
CA GLU A 92 -13.29 -6.22 -13.74
C GLU A 92 -13.83 -6.68 -12.36
N PRO A 93 -13.98 -5.75 -11.40
CA PRO A 93 -14.64 -6.06 -10.14
C PRO A 93 -16.06 -6.59 -10.38
N GLY A 94 -16.40 -7.72 -9.75
CA GLY A 94 -17.71 -8.36 -9.89
C GLY A 94 -17.77 -9.49 -10.91
N GLN A 95 -16.71 -9.72 -11.70
CA GLN A 95 -16.62 -10.92 -12.53
C GLN A 95 -16.45 -12.18 -11.68
N GLU A 96 -17.22 -13.21 -12.02
CA GLU A 96 -17.21 -14.49 -11.34
C GLU A 96 -16.55 -15.57 -12.19
N PHE A 97 -15.92 -16.53 -11.51
CA PHE A 97 -15.23 -17.64 -12.14
C PHE A 97 -15.61 -18.95 -11.48
N ARG A 98 -15.82 -19.98 -12.28
CA ARG A 98 -15.90 -21.36 -11.83
C ARG A 98 -14.49 -21.89 -11.60
N ILE A 99 -14.28 -22.51 -10.45
CA ILE A 99 -13.01 -23.14 -10.07
C ILE A 99 -13.07 -24.61 -10.44
N GLU A 100 -12.12 -25.07 -11.25
CA GLU A 100 -11.94 -26.49 -11.56
C GLU A 100 -10.58 -26.97 -11.06
N ILE A 101 -10.58 -28.13 -10.39
CA ILE A 101 -9.37 -28.71 -9.79
C ILE A 101 -9.00 -29.97 -10.58
N HIS A 102 -7.90 -29.88 -11.33
CA HIS A 102 -7.34 -31.01 -12.06
C HIS A 102 -6.30 -31.71 -11.18
N ARG A 103 -6.74 -32.73 -10.44
CA ARG A 103 -5.87 -33.45 -9.49
C ARG A 103 -4.69 -34.16 -10.15
N GLU A 104 -4.87 -34.65 -11.37
CA GLU A 104 -3.83 -35.37 -12.13
C GLU A 104 -2.66 -34.46 -12.51
N SER A 105 -2.93 -33.21 -12.91
CA SER A 105 -1.90 -32.23 -13.26
C SER A 105 -1.51 -31.32 -12.10
N GLY A 106 -2.25 -31.35 -10.99
CA GLY A 106 -2.08 -30.43 -9.86
C GLY A 106 -2.47 -28.98 -10.20
N ALA A 107 -3.24 -28.76 -11.26
CA ALA A 107 -3.63 -27.43 -11.73
C ALA A 107 -4.99 -27.00 -11.18
N ILE A 108 -5.13 -25.69 -10.95
CA ILE A 108 -6.41 -25.03 -10.64
C ILE A 108 -6.73 -24.14 -11.84
N TRP A 109 -7.88 -24.36 -12.46
CA TRP A 109 -8.37 -23.57 -13.59
C TRP A 109 -9.49 -22.65 -13.12
N LEU A 110 -9.47 -21.42 -13.62
CA LEU A 110 -10.50 -20.42 -13.40
C LEU A 110 -11.19 -20.17 -14.74
N LEU A 111 -12.44 -20.60 -14.85
CA LEU A 111 -13.25 -20.45 -16.05
C LEU A 111 -14.25 -19.30 -15.84
N PRO A 112 -14.32 -18.30 -16.72
CA PRO A 112 -15.31 -17.23 -16.61
C PRO A 112 -16.71 -17.84 -16.53
N LEU A 113 -17.51 -17.40 -15.56
CA LEU A 113 -18.94 -17.65 -15.59
C LEU A 113 -19.54 -16.60 -16.52
N GLU A 114 -20.00 -17.01 -17.70
CA GLU A 114 -20.78 -16.11 -18.55
C GLU A 114 -22.01 -15.69 -17.74
N ASN A 115 -22.14 -14.38 -17.49
CA ASN A 115 -23.43 -13.83 -17.10
C ASN A 115 -24.37 -14.08 -18.28
N GLU A 116 -25.39 -14.93 -18.11
CA GLU A 116 -26.53 -15.05 -19.02
C GLU A 116 -27.34 -13.72 -19.07
N GLY A 117 -26.70 -12.64 -19.52
CA GLY A 117 -27.24 -11.29 -19.50
C GLY A 117 -27.05 -10.51 -20.81
N ASP A 118 -26.27 -11.00 -21.77
CA ASP A 118 -26.00 -10.30 -23.03
C ASP A 118 -26.25 -11.18 -24.27
N LYS A 119 -27.42 -11.83 -24.28
CA LYS A 119 -28.07 -12.28 -25.52
C LYS A 119 -29.49 -11.72 -25.55
N LYS A 120 -29.64 -10.48 -26.01
CA LYS A 120 -30.88 -10.05 -26.66
C LYS A 120 -30.65 -8.94 -27.66
#